data_AF-A0A5B9R724-F1
#
_entry.id   AF-A0A5B9R724-F1
#
_cell.length_a   1.000
_cell.length_b   1.000
_cell.length_c   1.000
_cell.angle_alpha   90.00
_cell.angle_beta   90.00
_cell.angle_gamma   90.00
#
_symmetry.space_group_name_H-M   'P 1'
#
loop_
_entity.id
_entity.type
_entity.pdbx_description
1 polymer ?
#
loop_
_entity_poly.entity_id
_entity_poly.type
_entity_poly.pdbx_seq_one_letter_code
_entity_poly.pdbx_strand_id
1 'polypeptide(L)'
;MNAIKISCPNGHRIQASNKLVGRTLPCPKCQQPVTVPQASATALSDTGVMRILGEVAPLPPAPERIPDSKRVCPRCHRANSASLSVCPHCKCYVGLAPNFLNSLSETSTRPTAK
;
A
#
# COMPACT_ATOMS: atom_id res chain seq x y z
N MET A 1 -3.56 -36.34 -9.33
CA MET A 1 -3.76 -36.54 -10.77
C MET A 1 -4.62 -35.38 -11.28
N ASN A 2 -4.07 -34.49 -12.11
CA ASN A 2 -4.77 -33.28 -12.52
C ASN A 2 -5.64 -33.57 -13.76
N ALA A 3 -6.96 -33.38 -13.62
CA ALA A 3 -7.95 -33.59 -14.66
C ALA A 3 -8.71 -32.29 -14.94
N ILE A 4 -8.92 -31.98 -16.22
CA ILE A 4 -9.64 -30.80 -16.71
C ILE A 4 -11.06 -31.22 -17.03
N LYS A 5 -12.05 -30.47 -16.53
CA LYS A 5 -13.46 -30.69 -16.84
C LYS A 5 -13.80 -29.92 -18.12
N ILE A 6 -14.24 -30.64 -19.15
CA ILE A 6 -14.62 -30.07 -20.44
C ILE A 6 -15.99 -30.58 -20.89
N SER A 7 -16.73 -29.77 -21.63
CA SER A 7 -18.02 -30.13 -22.19
C SER A 7 -17.90 -30.45 -23.68
N CYS A 8 -18.44 -31.59 -24.08
CA CYS A 8 -18.66 -31.96 -25.48
C CYS A 8 -19.69 -31.01 -26.13
N PRO A 9 -19.64 -30.77 -27.46
CA PRO A 9 -20.66 -29.99 -28.19
C PRO A 9 -22.10 -30.44 -27.94
N ASN A 10 -22.32 -31.74 -27.71
CA ASN A 10 -23.62 -32.31 -27.37
C ASN A 10 -24.01 -32.15 -25.89
N GLY A 11 -23.24 -31.41 -25.08
CA GLY A 11 -23.56 -31.11 -23.67
C GLY A 11 -23.05 -32.11 -22.63
N HIS A 12 -22.32 -33.16 -23.03
CA HIS A 12 -21.76 -34.14 -22.08
C HIS A 12 -20.54 -33.60 -21.34
N ARG A 13 -20.53 -33.71 -20.01
CA ARG A 13 -19.38 -33.37 -19.16
C ARG A 13 -18.39 -34.54 -19.14
N ILE A 14 -17.17 -34.28 -19.57
CA ILE A 14 -16.08 -35.26 -19.63
C ILE A 14 -14.85 -34.72 -18.92
N GLN A 15 -14.05 -35.64 -18.38
CA GLN A 15 -12.80 -35.30 -17.70
C GLN A 15 -11.63 -35.77 -18.56
N ALA A 16 -10.78 -34.84 -18.96
CA ALA A 16 -9.57 -35.12 -19.73
C ALA A 16 -8.34 -34.91 -18.87
N SER A 17 -7.33 -35.76 -19.05
CA SER A 17 -6.05 -35.56 -18.36
C SER A 17 -5.32 -34.34 -18.93
N ASN A 18 -4.52 -33.67 -18.10
CA ASN A 18 -3.74 -32.50 -18.55
C ASN A 18 -2.73 -32.83 -19.68
N LYS A 19 -2.36 -34.10 -19.85
CA LYS A 19 -1.49 -34.56 -20.95
C LYS A 19 -2.17 -34.51 -22.32
N LEU A 20 -3.50 -34.41 -22.35
CA LEU A 20 -4.31 -34.41 -23.56
C LEU A 20 -4.70 -33.00 -24.00
N VAL A 21 -4.15 -31.97 -23.35
CA VAL A 21 -4.34 -30.57 -23.73
C VAL A 21 -3.88 -30.34 -25.17
N GLY A 22 -4.72 -29.65 -25.96
CA GLY A 22 -4.48 -29.39 -27.38
C GLY A 22 -4.76 -30.57 -28.31
N ARG A 23 -5.14 -31.75 -27.79
CA ARG A 23 -5.56 -32.91 -28.59
C ARG A 23 -7.08 -32.95 -28.74
N THR A 24 -7.53 -33.47 -29.88
CA THR A 24 -8.94 -33.76 -30.16
C THR A 24 -9.22 -35.23 -29.90
N LEU A 25 -10.22 -35.52 -29.07
CA LEU A 25 -10.58 -36.87 -28.64
C LEU A 25 -12.08 -37.12 -28.82
N PRO A 26 -12.51 -38.35 -29.10
CA PRO A 26 -13.92 -38.68 -29.19
C PRO A 26 -14.58 -38.64 -27.80
N CYS A 27 -15.80 -38.13 -27.73
CA CYS A 27 -16.61 -38.16 -26.52
C CYS A 27 -17.04 -39.60 -26.20
N PRO A 28 -16.82 -40.13 -24.98
CA PRO A 28 -17.23 -41.49 -24.61
C PRO A 28 -18.74 -41.74 -24.64
N LYS A 29 -19.58 -40.70 -24.67
CA LYS A 29 -21.04 -40.84 -24.71
C LYS A 29 -21.66 -40.76 -26.10
N CYS A 30 -21.09 -39.95 -26.99
CA CYS A 30 -21.70 -39.64 -28.29
C CYS A 30 -20.71 -39.64 -29.44
N GLN A 31 -19.44 -39.97 -29.18
CA GLN A 31 -18.34 -40.10 -30.14
C GLN A 31 -17.99 -38.84 -30.94
N GLN A 32 -18.68 -37.72 -30.71
CA GLN A 32 -18.31 -36.42 -31.29
C GLN A 32 -16.89 -36.01 -30.88
N PRO A 33 -16.09 -35.43 -31.81
CA PRO A 33 -14.75 -34.92 -31.52
C PRO A 33 -14.81 -33.73 -30.57
N VAL A 34 -14.04 -33.79 -29.50
CA VAL A 34 -13.90 -32.73 -28.50
C VAL A 34 -12.44 -32.35 -28.36
N THR A 35 -12.13 -31.08 -28.57
CA THR A 35 -10.79 -30.53 -28.39
C THR A 35 -10.58 -30.09 -26.95
N VAL A 36 -9.51 -30.55 -26.30
CA VAL A 36 -9.15 -30.10 -24.95
C VAL A 36 -8.50 -28.72 -25.06
N PRO A 37 -9.08 -27.66 -24.45
CA PRO A 37 -8.54 -26.31 -24.56
C PRO A 37 -7.19 -26.24 -23.84
N GLN A 38 -6.20 -25.70 -24.53
CA GLN A 38 -4.96 -25.28 -23.91
C GLN A 38 -5.25 -23.97 -23.20
N ALA A 39 -5.15 -23.98 -21.87
CA ALA A 39 -5.02 -22.75 -21.11
C ALA A 39 -3.67 -22.15 -21.50
N SER A 40 -3.64 -21.42 -22.62
CA SER A 40 -2.54 -20.52 -22.91
C SER A 40 -2.52 -19.54 -21.75
N ALA A 41 -1.41 -19.52 -21.02
CA ALA A 41 -1.08 -18.40 -20.18
C ALA A 41 -1.06 -17.20 -21.12
N THR A 42 -2.20 -16.51 -21.20
CA THR A 42 -2.34 -15.31 -22.00
C THR A 42 -1.28 -14.39 -21.44
N ALA A 43 -0.24 -14.10 -22.22
CA ALA A 43 0.78 -13.15 -21.82
C ALA A 43 0.03 -11.85 -21.53
N LEU A 44 -0.21 -11.57 -20.25
CA LEU A 44 -0.88 -10.37 -19.83
C LEU A 44 0.07 -9.25 -20.20
N SER A 45 -0.32 -8.41 -21.17
CA SER A 45 0.42 -7.20 -21.45
C SER A 45 0.41 -6.32 -20.20
N ASP A 46 1.42 -5.46 -20.03
CA ASP A 46 1.46 -4.45 -18.96
C ASP A 46 0.15 -3.64 -18.90
N THR A 47 -0.40 -3.31 -20.09
CA THR A 47 -1.73 -2.69 -20.24
C THR A 47 -2.91 -3.57 -19.79
N GLY A 48 -2.79 -4.89 -19.87
CA GLY A 48 -3.78 -5.83 -19.33
C GLY A 48 -3.74 -5.93 -17.81
N VAL A 49 -2.55 -5.85 -17.22
CA VAL A 49 -2.37 -5.80 -15.76
C VAL A 49 -2.98 -4.52 -15.18
N MET A 50 -2.76 -3.36 -15.82
CA MET A 50 -3.37 -2.10 -15.38
C MET A 50 -4.92 -2.14 -15.39
N ARG A 51 -5.55 -2.83 -16.35
CA ARG A 51 -7.03 -2.96 -16.40
C ARG A 51 -7.59 -3.82 -15.27
N ILE A 52 -6.82 -4.79 -14.77
CA ILE A 52 -7.25 -5.67 -13.67
C ILE A 52 -7.17 -4.93 -12.32
N LEU A 53 -6.17 -4.08 -12.15
CA LEU A 53 -5.95 -3.31 -10.91
C LEU A 53 -6.91 -2.11 -10.76
N GLY A 54 -7.54 -1.66 -11.85
CA GLY A 54 -8.57 -0.62 -11.83
C GLY A 54 -8.01 0.81 -11.74
N GLU A 55 -8.91 1.77 -11.81
CA GLU A 55 -8.57 3.20 -11.78
C GLU A 55 -8.28 3.67 -10.35
N VAL A 56 -7.08 4.20 -10.12
CA VAL A 56 -6.70 4.86 -8.86
C VAL A 56 -7.28 6.28 -8.87
N ALA A 57 -8.03 6.62 -7.83
CA ALA A 57 -8.54 7.98 -7.66
C ALA A 57 -7.36 8.98 -7.67
N PRO A 58 -7.50 10.14 -8.32
CA PRO A 58 -6.46 11.16 -8.31
C PRO A 58 -6.04 11.47 -6.87
N LEU A 59 -4.73 11.50 -6.62
CA LEU A 59 -4.22 11.92 -5.33
C LEU A 59 -4.74 13.33 -5.03
N PRO A 60 -5.11 13.64 -3.76
CA PRO A 60 -5.49 14.98 -3.40
C PRO A 60 -4.36 15.96 -3.75
N PRO A 61 -4.70 17.20 -4.13
CA PRO A 61 -3.68 18.21 -4.40
C PRO A 61 -2.77 18.37 -3.18
N ALA A 62 -1.49 18.65 -3.43
CA ALA A 62 -0.53 18.88 -2.35
C ALA A 62 -1.08 19.94 -1.38
N PRO A 63 -1.03 19.70 -0.05
CA PRO A 63 -1.54 20.67 0.90
C PRO A 63 -0.82 22.00 0.70
N GLU A 64 -1.59 23.10 0.66
CA GLU A 64 -1.03 24.44 0.62
C GLU A 64 -0.07 24.64 1.79
N ARG A 65 1.11 25.20 1.50
CA ARG A 65 2.10 25.48 2.54
C ARG A 65 1.53 26.51 3.49
N ILE A 66 1.20 26.08 4.71
CA ILE A 66 0.81 26.98 5.79
C ILE A 66 1.96 27.96 6.02
N PRO A 67 1.72 29.28 6.04
CA PRO A 67 2.79 30.25 6.27
C PRO A 67 3.48 29.99 7.60
N ASP A 68 4.81 30.06 7.60
CA ASP A 68 5.63 29.88 8.78
C ASP A 68 5.25 30.91 9.85
N SER A 69 4.48 30.48 10.86
CA SER A 69 4.21 31.32 12.03
C SER A 69 5.51 31.61 12.79
N LYS A 70 5.65 32.83 13.32
CA LYS A 70 6.82 33.25 14.10
C LYS A 70 6.52 33.15 15.59
N ARG A 71 7.49 32.70 16.39
CA ARG A 71 7.44 32.63 17.86
C ARG A 71 8.61 33.38 18.47
N VAL A 72 8.48 33.84 19.70
CA VAL A 72 9.53 34.56 20.43
C VAL A 72 10.24 33.62 21.39
N CYS A 73 11.57 33.61 21.38
CA CYS A 73 12.37 32.83 22.32
C CYS A 73 12.24 33.36 23.76
N PRO A 74 11.91 32.53 24.77
CA PRO A 74 11.75 33.00 26.15
C PRO A 74 13.07 33.39 26.83
N ARG A 75 14.22 33.00 26.25
CA ARG A 75 15.53 33.26 26.85
C ARG A 75 16.23 34.49 26.29
N CYS A 76 16.18 34.70 24.97
CA CYS A 76 16.89 35.80 24.31
C CYS A 76 15.96 36.73 23.51
N HIS A 77 14.64 36.49 23.57
CA HIS A 77 13.58 37.34 23.03
C HIS A 77 13.64 37.57 21.50
N ARG A 78 14.44 36.78 20.78
CA ARG A 78 14.53 36.84 19.32
C ARG A 78 13.40 36.03 18.67
N ALA A 79 12.89 36.53 17.55
CA ALA A 79 11.89 35.84 16.74
C ALA A 79 12.54 34.63 16.03
N ASN A 80 11.91 33.46 16.16
CA ASN A 80 12.25 32.22 15.50
C ASN A 80 11.06 31.74 14.66
N SER A 81 11.28 30.97 13.60
CA SER A 81 10.19 30.26 12.92
C SER A 81 9.62 29.15 13.81
N ALA A 82 8.32 28.91 13.73
CA ALA A 82 7.63 27.88 14.52
C ALA A 82 8.09 26.45 14.20
N SER A 83 8.74 26.26 13.05
CA SER A 83 9.36 25.00 12.62
C SER A 83 10.66 24.68 13.37
N LEU A 84 11.31 25.67 14.01
CA LEU A 84 12.54 25.44 14.74
C LEU A 84 12.25 24.97 16.17
N SER A 85 12.85 23.84 16.55
CA SER A 85 12.83 23.32 17.91
C SER A 85 13.89 23.96 18.82
N VAL A 86 14.94 24.57 18.25
CA VAL A 86 16.05 25.19 18.99
C VAL A 86 16.34 26.58 18.44
N CYS A 87 16.44 27.57 19.34
CA CYS A 87 16.78 28.93 18.98
C CYS A 87 18.23 29.00 18.45
N PRO A 88 18.45 29.52 17.23
CA PRO A 88 19.79 29.56 16.63
C PRO A 88 20.77 30.46 17.39
N HIS A 89 20.25 31.49 18.07
CA HIS A 89 21.03 32.49 18.81
C HIS A 89 21.54 31.98 20.15
N CYS A 90 20.66 31.53 21.05
CA CYS A 90 21.03 31.16 22.42
C CYS A 90 20.98 29.65 22.71
N LYS A 91 20.69 28.83 21.69
CA LYS A 91 20.56 27.36 21.78
C LYS A 91 19.51 26.88 22.79
N CYS A 92 18.57 27.75 23.19
CA CYS A 92 17.41 27.40 24.01
C CYS A 92 16.41 26.56 23.20
N TYR A 93 15.84 25.51 23.79
CA TYR A 93 14.74 24.75 23.20
C TYR A 93 13.46 25.61 23.19
N VAL A 94 12.85 25.76 22.02
CA VAL A 94 11.64 26.57 21.78
C VAL A 94 10.51 25.77 21.13
N GLY A 95 10.71 24.45 20.98
CA GLY A 95 9.69 23.52 20.50
C GLY A 95 8.57 23.31 21.51
N LEU A 96 7.42 22.83 21.04
CA LEU A 96 6.36 22.33 21.92
C LEU A 96 6.83 20.99 22.49
N ALA A 97 7.19 20.97 23.77
CA ALA A 97 7.50 19.72 24.45
C ALA A 97 6.22 18.88 24.59
N PRO A 98 6.20 17.62 24.14
CA PRO A 98 5.10 16.71 24.47
C PRO A 98 4.97 16.55 25.98
N ASN A 99 3.75 16.30 26.46
CA ASN A 99 3.40 16.26 27.90
C ASN A 99 4.37 15.45 28.76
N PHE A 100 4.85 14.31 28.24
CA PHE A 100 5.82 13.46 28.93
C PHE A 100 7.14 14.17 29.30
N LEU A 101 7.67 15.03 28.42
CA LEU A 101 8.91 15.77 28.70
C LEU A 101 8.71 16.85 29.78
N ASN A 102 7.51 17.42 29.88
CA ASN A 102 7.20 18.41 30.92
C ASN A 102 7.28 17.77 32.31
N SER A 103 6.74 16.55 32.47
CA SER A 103 6.79 15.79 33.72
C SER A 103 8.22 15.46 34.18
N LEU A 104 9.17 15.30 33.24
CA LEU A 104 10.57 15.08 33.58
C LEU A 104 11.28 16.35 34.06
N SER A 105 10.85 17.53 33.62
CA SER A 105 11.44 18.80 34.05
C SER A 105 11.02 19.22 35.47
N GLU A 106 9.83 18.82 35.90
CA GLU A 106 9.30 19.08 37.25
C GLU A 106 10.04 18.29 38.34
N THR A 107 10.61 17.13 38.00
CA THR A 107 11.33 16.29 38.99
C THR A 107 12.76 16.76 39.27
N SER A 108 13.25 17.78 38.56
CA SER A 108 14.63 18.30 38.66
C SER A 108 14.77 19.59 39.49
N THR A 109 13.67 20.13 40.05
CA THR A 109 13.77 21.20 41.06
C THR A 109 14.18 20.60 42.41
N ARG A 110 15.51 20.66 42.65
CA ARG A 110 16.29 20.54 43.90
C ARG A 110 15.48 20.39 45.22
N PRO A 111 15.83 19.44 46.10
CA PRO A 111 15.30 19.42 47.46
C PRO A 111 15.73 20.68 48.22
N THR A 112 14.76 21.34 48.84
CA THR A 112 14.94 22.44 49.77
C THR A 112 15.83 22.01 50.94
N ALA A 113 16.76 22.90 51.30
CA ALA A 113 17.69 22.74 52.41
C ALA A 113 16.97 22.51 53.75
N LYS A 114 17.57 21.67 54.60
CA LYS A 114 17.30 21.63 56.05
C LYS A 114 18.37 22.44 56.77
#